data_AF-A0A922LG88-F1
#
_entry.id   AF-A0A922LG88-F1
#
_cell.length_a   1.000
_cell.length_b   1.000
_cell.length_c   1.000
_cell.angle_alpha   90.00
_cell.angle_beta   90.00
_cell.angle_gamma   90.00
#
_symmetry.space_group_name_H-M   'P 1'
#
loop_
_entity.id
_entity.type
_entity.pdbx_description
1 polymer ?
#
loop_
_entity_poly.entity_id
_entity_poly.type
_entity_poly.pdbx_seq_one_letter_code
_entity_poly.pdbx_strand_id
1 'polypeptide(L)'
;MSIKVLNHRSFFTLLEPIKQKISEHGFSSYIMWQEISQNLCKNVSDTFLLEYMHKLCGGNPHCSGSKGNYEIANFIERSWKEWGWPVVDRQEFYVTLPLGPPENGPWNEVLLTNSDGTEVIHRAQNSVTVPSKSEICSQNVTVDNSCSNQLPVYQAYSCSGESFGYFVFVNYARRKDLLLFDKLQDRKKGEPSHICNKNVIVIARLGNGTRQSKLKNLMEHCTCGQNNTSLPDHHPGALILYPDPQDFAVNDLVYPSGKGLPGDAPVFGHMNMKYAGGGDPTCTGFPSLPHIYRTDTLVQGDALTQIPVQPIGYDDAKIFLSSLEGPTIPNDWDTRLATHLGPSTKTCLKVVVHNEVSKNPVKLCNVVGIMPGEMTPTSTESDQYVIMGNHHDAWVQGACDPGSGMMILQEIARILGEAYRNGFKPRRTIILGSWDGEEFSVLGSTHFVHKSEYELLSRCVVYINSDCPVKGHKTFSARTDSLLIDSLINAAKLVPVDPPINMQSFYDEWLNNKMSDRNEPIVLLESHLLVVDRIIYLLPIV
;
A
#
# COMPACT_ATOMS: atom_id res chain seq x y z
N MET A 1 29.13 -7.58 -8.23
CA MET A 1 29.07 -9.03 -7.91
C MET A 1 28.29 -9.69 -9.03
N SER A 2 28.97 -10.47 -9.86
CA SER A 2 28.42 -11.04 -11.09
C SER A 2 27.53 -12.24 -10.77
N ILE A 3 26.25 -12.19 -11.16
CA ILE A 3 25.35 -13.34 -11.08
C ILE A 3 25.89 -14.37 -12.08
N LYS A 4 26.42 -15.49 -11.57
CA LYS A 4 26.76 -16.65 -12.41
C LYS A 4 25.46 -17.30 -12.84
N VAL A 5 25.10 -17.10 -14.11
CA VAL A 5 24.02 -17.83 -14.78
C VAL A 5 24.33 -19.33 -14.68
N LEU A 6 23.48 -20.07 -13.95
CA LEU A 6 23.51 -21.52 -13.96
C LEU A 6 23.18 -22.01 -15.38
N ASN A 7 24.13 -22.74 -15.95
CA ASN A 7 24.13 -23.18 -17.33
C ASN A 7 23.16 -24.37 -17.48
N HIS A 8 21.90 -24.14 -17.84
CA HIS A 8 20.94 -25.21 -18.15
C HIS A 8 21.08 -25.68 -19.60
N ARG A 9 22.08 -26.53 -19.85
CA ARG A 9 22.10 -27.41 -21.03
C ARG A 9 21.07 -28.54 -20.85
N SER A 10 19.79 -28.25 -21.06
CA SER A 10 18.77 -29.30 -21.29
C SER A 10 17.43 -28.79 -21.84
N PHE A 11 17.39 -27.64 -22.53
CA PHE A 11 16.14 -27.11 -23.11
C PHE A 11 15.92 -27.47 -24.58
N PHE A 12 16.96 -27.94 -25.29
CA PHE A 12 16.86 -28.26 -26.73
C PHE A 12 15.95 -29.44 -27.07
N THR A 13 15.58 -30.27 -26.09
CA THR A 13 14.79 -31.50 -26.30
C THR A 13 13.31 -31.39 -25.95
N LEU A 14 12.82 -30.28 -25.36
CA LEU A 14 11.46 -30.23 -24.80
C LEU A 14 10.37 -29.65 -25.72
N LEU A 15 10.71 -28.89 -26.76
CA LEU A 15 9.72 -28.25 -27.65
C LEU A 15 9.53 -28.96 -29.00
N GLU A 16 10.44 -29.86 -29.37
CA GLU A 16 10.34 -30.70 -30.57
C GLU A 16 9.06 -31.56 -30.59
N PRO A 17 8.67 -32.26 -29.49
CA PRO A 17 7.45 -33.07 -29.49
C PRO A 17 6.16 -32.23 -29.57
N ILE A 18 6.20 -31.00 -29.07
CA ILE A 18 5.07 -30.06 -29.07
C ILE A 18 4.84 -29.53 -30.50
N LYS A 19 5.90 -29.15 -31.22
CA LYS A 19 5.81 -28.76 -32.63
C LYS A 19 5.29 -29.88 -33.52
N GLN A 20 5.69 -31.12 -33.27
CA GLN A 20 5.25 -32.28 -34.08
C GLN A 20 3.77 -32.60 -33.85
N LYS A 21 3.29 -32.56 -32.59
CA LYS A 21 1.87 -32.79 -32.24
C LYS A 21 0.93 -31.69 -32.73
N ILE A 22 1.39 -30.43 -32.82
CA ILE A 22 0.61 -29.30 -33.38
C ILE A 22 0.26 -29.52 -34.85
N SER A 23 1.06 -30.29 -35.59
CA SER A 23 0.83 -30.52 -37.03
C SER A 23 -0.13 -31.68 -37.35
N GLU A 24 -0.34 -32.61 -36.41
CA GLU A 24 -1.00 -33.89 -36.73
C GLU A 24 -2.42 -34.05 -36.15
N HIS A 25 -2.78 -33.35 -35.07
CA HIS A 25 -4.07 -33.55 -34.42
C HIS A 25 -4.69 -32.22 -34.00
N GLY A 26 -5.89 -31.92 -34.51
CA GLY A 26 -6.71 -30.79 -34.11
C GLY A 26 -7.14 -30.89 -32.64
N PHE A 27 -6.23 -30.60 -31.73
CA PHE A 27 -6.50 -30.46 -30.30
C PHE A 27 -7.32 -29.19 -30.05
N SER A 28 -8.34 -29.29 -29.20
CA SER A 28 -9.06 -28.12 -28.69
C SER A 28 -8.05 -27.16 -28.07
N SER A 29 -8.11 -25.88 -28.47
CA SER A 29 -7.25 -24.80 -27.98
C SER A 29 -7.16 -24.75 -26.45
N TYR A 30 -8.21 -25.20 -25.75
CA TYR A 30 -8.29 -25.28 -24.31
C TYR A 30 -7.27 -26.25 -23.66
N ILE A 31 -7.07 -27.45 -24.23
CA ILE A 31 -6.14 -28.45 -23.69
C ILE A 31 -4.69 -27.97 -23.83
N MET A 32 -4.38 -27.30 -24.94
CA MET A 32 -3.07 -26.70 -25.20
C MET A 32 -2.71 -25.61 -24.18
N TRP A 33 -3.67 -24.76 -23.79
CA TRP A 33 -3.43 -23.70 -22.80
C TRP A 33 -3.21 -24.24 -21.40
N GLN A 34 -3.89 -25.31 -21.02
CA GLN A 34 -3.67 -25.96 -19.72
C GLN A 34 -2.25 -26.53 -19.60
N GLU A 35 -1.76 -27.20 -20.64
CA GLU A 35 -0.38 -27.72 -20.67
C GLU A 35 0.67 -26.59 -20.61
N ILE A 36 0.47 -25.51 -21.37
CA ILE A 36 1.34 -24.32 -21.32
C ILE A 36 1.33 -23.74 -19.91
N SER A 37 0.14 -23.51 -19.32
CA SER A 37 -0.01 -22.94 -17.99
C SER A 37 0.68 -23.79 -16.92
N GLN A 38 0.46 -25.11 -16.94
CA GLN A 38 1.10 -26.03 -15.99
C GLN A 38 2.62 -26.04 -16.15
N ASN A 39 3.13 -25.95 -17.38
CA ASN A 39 4.58 -25.88 -17.62
C ASN A 39 5.18 -24.56 -17.13
N LEU A 40 4.46 -23.43 -17.27
CA LEU A 40 4.90 -22.15 -16.71
C LEU A 40 4.91 -22.20 -15.17
N CYS A 41 3.87 -22.77 -14.53
CA CYS A 41 3.80 -22.90 -13.08
C CYS A 41 4.92 -23.78 -12.49
N LYS A 42 5.36 -24.83 -13.19
CA LYS A 42 6.48 -25.69 -12.76
C LYS A 42 7.83 -24.96 -12.71
N ASN A 43 7.97 -23.83 -13.41
CA ASN A 43 9.21 -23.06 -13.46
C ASN A 43 9.32 -22.03 -12.35
N VAL A 44 8.33 -21.93 -11.45
CA VAL A 44 8.41 -21.09 -10.25
C VAL A 44 9.51 -21.63 -9.35
N SER A 45 10.45 -20.75 -8.98
CA SER A 45 11.61 -21.08 -8.16
C SER A 45 11.54 -20.36 -6.81
N ASP A 46 11.47 -21.15 -5.74
CA ASP A 46 11.59 -20.70 -4.35
C ASP A 46 12.90 -19.92 -4.10
N THR A 47 14.00 -20.41 -4.66
CA THR A 47 15.33 -19.83 -4.56
C THR A 47 15.37 -18.46 -5.21
N PHE A 48 14.79 -18.33 -6.42
CA PHE A 48 14.67 -17.03 -7.09
C PHE A 48 13.85 -16.04 -6.25
N LEU A 49 12.68 -16.46 -5.74
CA LEU A 49 11.82 -15.59 -4.93
C LEU A 49 12.55 -15.06 -3.70
N LEU A 50 13.27 -15.93 -2.97
CA LEU A 50 14.06 -15.54 -1.80
C LEU A 50 15.23 -14.61 -2.15
N GLU A 51 16.01 -14.92 -3.19
CA GLU A 51 17.10 -14.06 -3.64
C GLU A 51 16.61 -12.68 -4.05
N TYR A 52 15.49 -12.62 -4.77
CA TYR A 52 14.91 -11.37 -5.23
C TYR A 52 14.35 -10.54 -4.07
N MET A 53 13.70 -11.20 -3.10
CA MET A 53 13.26 -10.58 -1.86
C MET A 53 14.43 -9.93 -1.10
N HIS A 54 15.56 -10.63 -0.96
CA HIS A 54 16.76 -10.06 -0.36
C HIS A 54 17.34 -8.89 -1.16
N LYS A 55 17.20 -8.90 -2.48
CA LYS A 55 17.69 -7.84 -3.35
C LYS A 55 16.86 -6.56 -3.24
N LEU A 56 15.54 -6.69 -3.20
CA LEU A 56 14.61 -5.56 -3.05
C LEU A 56 14.60 -5.02 -1.62
N CYS A 57 14.42 -5.91 -0.65
CA CYS A 57 14.04 -5.55 0.72
C CYS A 57 15.17 -5.78 1.74
N GLY A 58 16.23 -6.47 1.35
CA GLY A 58 17.43 -6.62 2.18
C GLY A 58 18.41 -5.46 2.05
N GLY A 59 18.07 -4.41 1.29
CA GLY A 59 18.89 -3.23 1.01
C GLY A 59 18.51 -2.01 1.85
N ASN A 60 18.89 -0.83 1.35
CA ASN A 60 18.48 0.45 1.91
C ASN A 60 16.98 0.69 1.68
N PRO A 61 16.35 1.55 2.49
CA PRO A 61 15.01 2.06 2.21
C PRO A 61 14.85 2.58 0.78
N HIS A 62 13.67 2.39 0.22
CA HIS A 62 13.39 2.71 -1.18
C HIS A 62 12.07 3.47 -1.33
N CYS A 63 11.94 4.52 -0.52
CA CYS A 63 10.83 5.46 -0.61
C CYS A 63 10.81 6.20 -1.96
N SER A 64 9.63 6.54 -2.46
CA SER A 64 9.43 7.29 -3.69
C SER A 64 10.31 8.54 -3.76
N GLY A 65 10.93 8.77 -4.92
CA GLY A 65 11.86 9.89 -5.14
C GLY A 65 13.25 9.71 -4.52
N SER A 66 13.50 8.65 -3.75
CA SER A 66 14.82 8.35 -3.19
C SER A 66 15.75 7.70 -4.21
N LYS A 67 17.06 7.78 -3.95
CA LYS A 67 18.08 7.05 -4.73
C LYS A 67 17.85 5.54 -4.70
N GLY A 68 17.46 4.98 -3.54
CA GLY A 68 17.21 3.55 -3.38
C GLY A 68 16.10 3.05 -4.30
N ASN A 69 15.00 3.81 -4.40
CA ASN A 69 13.89 3.47 -5.28
C ASN A 69 14.28 3.52 -6.77
N TYR A 70 15.06 4.52 -7.16
CA TYR A 70 15.63 4.60 -8.51
C TYR A 70 16.54 3.43 -8.85
N GLU A 71 17.33 2.95 -7.89
CA GLU A 71 18.18 1.77 -8.07
C GLU A 71 17.37 0.49 -8.25
N ILE A 72 16.22 0.37 -7.58
CA ILE A 72 15.26 -0.72 -7.80
C ILE A 72 14.67 -0.65 -9.21
N ALA A 73 14.18 0.51 -9.65
CA ALA A 73 13.67 0.68 -11.02
C ALA A 73 14.75 0.33 -12.08
N ASN A 74 15.99 0.79 -11.87
CA ASN A 74 17.14 0.43 -12.72
C ASN A 74 17.43 -1.07 -12.73
N PHE A 75 17.25 -1.75 -11.60
CA PHE A 75 17.44 -3.18 -11.49
C PHE A 75 16.35 -3.93 -12.25
N ILE A 76 15.08 -3.57 -12.05
CA ILE A 76 13.92 -4.18 -12.73
C ILE A 76 14.03 -4.03 -14.25
N GLU A 77 14.32 -2.82 -14.73
CA GLU A 77 14.45 -2.55 -16.17
C GLU A 77 15.53 -3.43 -16.82
N ARG A 78 16.70 -3.56 -16.16
CA ARG A 78 17.80 -4.40 -16.64
C ARG A 78 17.40 -5.87 -16.63
N SER A 79 16.83 -6.36 -15.55
CA SER A 79 16.38 -7.75 -15.40
C SER A 79 15.41 -8.14 -16.51
N TRP A 80 14.40 -7.31 -16.81
CA TRP A 80 13.42 -7.62 -17.85
C TRP A 80 14.04 -7.68 -19.25
N LYS A 81 14.97 -6.76 -19.55
CA LYS A 81 15.75 -6.81 -20.80
C LYS A 81 16.59 -8.09 -20.90
N GLU A 82 17.28 -8.47 -19.83
CA GLU A 82 18.11 -9.68 -19.75
C GLU A 82 17.29 -10.98 -19.88
N TRP A 83 16.07 -11.00 -19.35
CA TRP A 83 15.15 -12.13 -19.45
C TRP A 83 14.44 -12.23 -20.81
N GLY A 84 14.63 -11.23 -21.69
CA GLY A 84 14.16 -11.29 -23.07
C GLY A 84 12.77 -10.69 -23.30
N TRP A 85 12.35 -9.75 -22.45
CA TRP A 85 11.16 -8.95 -22.74
C TRP A 85 11.35 -8.16 -24.04
N PRO A 86 10.38 -8.21 -24.98
CA PRO A 86 10.53 -7.58 -26.30
C PRO A 86 10.64 -6.06 -26.21
N VAL A 87 9.86 -5.46 -25.31
CA VAL A 87 9.84 -4.04 -25.05
C VAL A 87 9.88 -3.85 -23.53
N VAL A 88 10.81 -3.00 -23.09
CA VAL A 88 10.89 -2.53 -21.71
C VAL A 88 10.98 -1.01 -21.78
N ASP A 89 9.88 -0.35 -21.43
CA ASP A 89 9.70 1.09 -21.46
C ASP A 89 9.89 1.67 -20.06
N ARG A 90 10.79 2.64 -19.95
CA ARG A 90 11.00 3.41 -18.73
C ARG A 90 10.14 4.67 -18.81
N GLN A 91 9.20 4.82 -17.89
CA GLN A 91 8.31 5.98 -17.88
C GLN A 91 8.62 6.90 -16.70
N GLU A 92 9.36 7.97 -17.00
CA GLU A 92 9.64 9.02 -16.03
C GLU A 92 8.49 10.04 -15.98
N PHE A 93 8.08 10.38 -14.77
CA PHE A 93 7.04 11.38 -14.49
C PHE A 93 7.44 12.23 -13.30
N TYR A 94 6.79 13.38 -13.12
CA TYR A 94 7.26 14.41 -12.18
C TYR A 94 6.11 14.89 -11.28
N VAL A 95 6.27 14.70 -9.98
CA VAL A 95 5.23 14.96 -8.98
C VAL A 95 5.76 15.86 -7.87
N THR A 96 4.92 16.78 -7.39
CA THR A 96 5.19 17.51 -6.15
C THR A 96 4.99 16.57 -4.96
N LEU A 97 6.08 16.10 -4.35
CA LEU A 97 6.04 15.12 -3.28
C LEU A 97 5.79 15.76 -1.92
N PRO A 98 4.87 15.21 -1.11
CA PRO A 98 4.73 15.56 0.30
C PRO A 98 5.77 14.78 1.12
N LEU A 99 6.87 15.45 1.43
CA LEU A 99 7.99 14.87 2.14
C LEU A 99 7.76 14.85 3.65
N GLY A 100 8.54 14.02 4.34
CA GLY A 100 8.61 14.05 5.80
C GLY A 100 9.33 15.29 6.32
N PRO A 101 9.62 15.35 7.63
CA PRO A 101 10.48 16.38 8.17
C PRO A 101 11.90 16.27 7.60
N PRO A 102 12.66 17.38 7.59
CA PRO A 102 14.02 17.40 7.04
C PRO A 102 14.94 16.40 7.75
N GLU A 103 15.86 15.79 7.00
CA GLU A 103 16.79 14.77 7.53
C GLU A 103 17.58 15.25 8.76
N ASN A 104 17.98 16.53 8.78
CA ASN A 104 18.74 17.15 9.88
C ASN A 104 17.86 17.75 10.98
N GLY A 105 16.55 17.59 10.90
CA GLY A 105 15.58 18.16 11.84
C GLY A 105 15.27 19.65 11.63
N PRO A 106 14.32 20.19 12.41
CA PRO A 106 13.59 19.51 13.49
C PRO A 106 12.63 18.44 12.97
N TRP A 107 12.50 17.33 13.70
CA TRP A 107 11.54 16.26 13.40
C TRP A 107 10.21 16.49 14.09
N ASN A 108 9.17 15.80 13.64
CA ASN A 108 7.85 15.88 14.24
C ASN A 108 7.89 15.43 15.72
N GLU A 109 7.09 16.06 16.58
CA GLU A 109 7.08 15.79 18.01
C GLU A 109 5.65 15.63 18.53
N VAL A 110 5.46 14.68 19.44
CA VAL A 110 4.26 14.58 20.27
C VAL A 110 4.69 14.48 21.73
N LEU A 111 4.35 15.50 22.51
CA LEU A 111 4.75 15.62 23.91
C LEU A 111 3.52 15.58 24.81
N LEU A 112 3.59 14.78 25.87
CA LEU A 112 2.67 14.90 27.01
C LEU A 112 3.28 15.89 28.00
N THR A 113 2.50 16.87 28.40
CA THR A 113 2.93 17.90 29.34
C THR A 113 1.96 18.00 30.51
N ASN A 114 2.37 18.74 31.54
CA ASN A 114 1.42 19.30 32.50
C ASN A 114 0.43 20.27 31.81
N SER A 115 -0.61 20.69 32.53
CA SER A 115 -1.72 21.48 31.97
C SER A 115 -1.33 22.85 31.41
N ASP A 116 -0.24 23.46 31.88
CA ASP A 116 0.27 24.76 31.39
C ASP A 116 1.38 24.62 30.32
N GLY A 117 1.82 23.39 30.01
CA GLY A 117 2.81 23.10 28.98
C GLY A 117 4.26 23.38 29.39
N THR A 118 4.53 23.70 30.65
CA THR A 118 5.87 24.07 31.13
C THR A 118 6.76 22.85 31.39
N GLU A 119 6.18 21.70 31.75
CA GLU A 119 6.91 20.47 32.07
C GLU A 119 6.56 19.37 31.06
N VAL A 120 7.58 18.80 30.42
CA VAL A 120 7.43 17.63 29.53
C VAL A 120 7.48 16.37 30.38
N ILE A 121 6.36 15.66 30.44
CA ILE A 121 6.18 14.40 31.18
C ILE A 121 6.65 13.22 30.33
N HIS A 122 6.29 13.21 29.05
CA HIS A 122 6.67 12.14 28.11
C HIS A 122 6.85 12.69 26.70
N ARG A 123 7.76 12.09 25.94
CA ARG A 123 8.02 12.40 24.53
C ARG A 123 7.87 11.13 23.73
N ALA A 124 6.95 11.13 22.78
CA ALA A 124 6.72 9.97 21.92
C ALA A 124 7.91 9.69 21.00
N GLN A 125 8.10 8.42 20.66
CA GLN A 125 9.05 7.99 19.64
C GLN A 125 8.58 8.52 18.28
N ASN A 126 9.44 9.28 17.60
CA ASN A 126 9.12 9.94 16.33
C ASN A 126 9.91 9.38 15.14
N SER A 127 10.65 8.29 15.33
CA SER A 127 11.45 7.65 14.29
C SER A 127 11.45 6.13 14.42
N VAL A 128 11.75 5.44 13.33
CA VAL A 128 12.03 4.01 13.32
C VAL A 128 13.49 3.75 13.03
N THR A 129 14.02 2.69 13.63
CA THR A 129 15.39 2.25 13.41
C THR A 129 15.44 1.29 12.23
N VAL A 130 16.32 1.55 11.28
CA VAL A 130 16.40 0.83 10.03
C VAL A 130 17.82 0.30 9.82
N PRO A 131 17.99 -1.01 9.57
CA PRO A 131 19.30 -1.58 9.23
C PRO A 131 19.88 -0.91 7.98
N SER A 132 21.12 -0.41 8.06
CA SER A 132 21.86 0.19 6.95
C SER A 132 23.02 -0.71 6.52
N LYS A 133 23.14 -0.95 5.21
CA LYS A 133 24.31 -1.57 4.59
C LYS A 133 25.32 -0.47 4.22
N SER A 134 25.94 0.18 5.21
CA SER A 134 27.11 1.03 4.92
C SER A 134 28.35 0.14 4.67
N GLU A 135 29.19 0.51 3.70
CA GLU A 135 30.41 -0.24 3.29
C GLU A 135 31.45 -0.43 4.42
N ILE A 136 31.25 0.19 5.59
CA ILE A 136 32.15 0.08 6.76
C ILE A 136 31.88 -1.18 7.58
N CYS A 137 30.73 -1.84 7.43
CA CYS A 137 30.42 -3.09 8.12
C CYS A 137 30.99 -4.32 7.40
N SER A 138 32.31 -4.36 7.24
CA SER A 138 33.02 -5.58 6.85
C SER A 138 33.42 -6.38 8.08
N GLN A 139 33.02 -7.66 8.07
CA GLN A 139 33.39 -8.77 8.95
C GLN A 139 32.38 -9.10 10.08
N ASN A 140 31.69 -10.22 9.89
CA ASN A 140 30.78 -10.92 10.81
C ASN A 140 29.46 -10.22 11.13
N VAL A 141 28.52 -10.28 10.18
CA VAL A 141 27.12 -9.86 10.35
C VAL A 141 26.37 -10.93 11.17
N THR A 142 26.25 -10.72 12.48
CA THR A 142 25.12 -11.21 13.27
C THR A 142 24.04 -10.13 13.29
N VAL A 143 22.77 -10.53 13.47
CA VAL A 143 21.56 -9.70 13.36
C VAL A 143 21.60 -8.43 14.24
N ASP A 144 22.47 -8.41 15.26
CA ASP A 144 22.54 -7.33 16.25
C ASP A 144 23.59 -6.24 15.96
N ASN A 145 24.39 -6.35 14.89
CA ASN A 145 25.45 -5.37 14.59
C ASN A 145 25.36 -4.82 13.16
N SER A 146 24.28 -4.12 12.84
CA SER A 146 24.21 -3.26 11.65
C SER A 146 24.37 -1.79 12.05
N CYS A 147 25.12 -1.00 11.26
CA CYS A 147 24.95 0.45 11.28
C CYS A 147 23.47 0.73 11.09
N SER A 148 22.83 1.46 12.00
CA SER A 148 21.40 1.76 11.91
C SER A 148 21.20 3.23 11.57
N ASN A 149 20.31 3.49 10.61
CA ASN A 149 19.84 4.84 10.32
C ASN A 149 18.47 5.02 10.99
N GLN A 150 18.23 6.20 11.57
CA GLN A 150 16.91 6.57 12.03
C GLN A 150 16.16 7.27 10.90
N LEU A 151 14.91 6.86 10.68
CA LEU A 151 14.00 7.54 9.76
C LEU A 151 12.85 8.19 10.53
N PRO A 152 12.59 9.50 10.36
CA PRO A 152 11.46 10.14 10.99
C PRO A 152 10.14 9.58 10.44
N VAL A 153 9.19 9.32 11.32
CA VAL A 153 7.86 8.80 10.94
C VAL A 153 6.87 9.94 10.82
N TYR A 154 6.08 9.93 9.74
CA TYR A 154 5.13 10.99 9.42
C TYR A 154 3.92 10.43 8.64
N GLN A 155 2.85 11.22 8.56
CA GLN A 155 1.82 11.05 7.54
C GLN A 155 2.12 11.98 6.35
N ALA A 156 2.40 11.43 5.18
CA ALA A 156 2.48 12.20 3.95
C ALA A 156 1.16 12.94 3.70
N TYR A 157 1.27 14.14 3.14
CA TYR A 157 0.20 15.15 3.00
C TYR A 157 -0.30 15.76 4.31
N SER A 158 0.25 15.38 5.48
CA SER A 158 -0.07 16.14 6.69
C SER A 158 0.55 17.54 6.62
N CYS A 159 -0.27 18.57 6.86
CA CYS A 159 0.21 19.94 6.93
C CYS A 159 1.16 20.13 8.13
N SER A 160 2.19 20.94 7.93
CA SER A 160 3.02 21.44 9.03
C SER A 160 2.23 22.35 9.95
N GLY A 161 2.57 22.35 11.23
CA GLY A 161 1.91 23.19 12.23
C GLY A 161 2.13 22.71 13.65
N GLU A 162 1.68 23.53 14.60
CA GLU A 162 1.75 23.27 16.03
C GLU A 162 0.36 23.34 16.64
N SER A 163 0.06 22.40 17.53
CA SER A 163 -1.16 22.39 18.32
C SER A 163 -0.85 22.03 19.77
N PHE A 164 -1.55 22.68 20.70
CA PHE A 164 -1.42 22.43 22.13
C PHE A 164 -2.80 22.44 22.79
N GLY A 165 -3.05 21.46 23.65
CA GLY A 165 -4.21 21.48 24.52
C GLY A 165 -4.61 20.12 25.06
N TYR A 166 -5.82 20.06 25.62
CA TYR A 166 -6.38 18.82 26.15
C TYR A 166 -6.66 17.84 25.03
N PHE A 167 -6.80 16.56 25.36
CA PHE A 167 -7.00 15.53 24.35
C PHE A 167 -8.11 14.56 24.69
N VAL A 168 -8.66 13.93 23.64
CA VAL A 168 -9.81 13.02 23.69
C VAL A 168 -9.55 11.79 22.82
N PHE A 169 -10.24 10.70 23.13
CA PHE A 169 -10.21 9.46 22.36
C PHE A 169 -11.54 9.20 21.65
N VAL A 170 -11.48 8.88 20.36
CA VAL A 170 -12.67 8.73 19.49
C VAL A 170 -12.74 7.40 18.74
N ASN A 171 -12.14 6.34 19.30
CA ASN A 171 -12.03 5.03 18.66
C ASN A 171 -11.39 5.11 17.27
N TYR A 172 -12.08 4.63 16.23
CA TYR A 172 -11.60 4.68 14.85
C TYR A 172 -11.98 5.98 14.12
N ALA A 173 -12.59 6.97 14.79
CA ALA A 173 -13.10 8.19 14.19
C ALA A 173 -14.08 7.96 13.02
N ARG A 174 -14.87 6.88 13.07
CA ARG A 174 -15.99 6.70 12.13
C ARG A 174 -17.12 7.64 12.52
N ARG A 175 -17.98 8.02 11.57
CA ARG A 175 -19.18 8.81 11.86
C ARG A 175 -19.99 8.28 13.06
N LYS A 176 -20.18 6.96 13.17
CA LYS A 176 -20.87 6.34 14.31
C LYS A 176 -20.13 6.49 15.65
N ASP A 177 -18.80 6.48 15.62
CA ASP A 177 -17.96 6.62 16.81
C ASP A 177 -18.05 8.07 17.33
N LEU A 178 -18.04 9.06 16.44
CA LEU A 178 -18.14 10.48 16.79
C LEU A 178 -19.54 10.86 17.34
N LEU A 179 -20.60 10.29 16.75
CA LEU A 179 -21.97 10.47 17.28
C LEU A 179 -22.13 9.82 18.66
N LEU A 180 -21.51 8.66 18.89
CA LEU A 180 -21.53 8.01 20.19
C LEU A 180 -20.69 8.77 21.21
N PHE A 181 -19.52 9.28 20.82
CA PHE A 181 -18.67 10.15 21.64
C PHE A 181 -19.48 11.35 22.16
N ASP A 182 -20.17 12.08 21.29
CA ASP A 182 -21.01 13.21 21.69
C ASP A 182 -22.10 12.82 22.68
N LYS A 183 -22.76 11.69 22.43
CA LYS A 183 -23.83 11.20 23.30
C LYS A 183 -23.31 10.88 24.70
N LEU A 184 -22.11 10.32 24.80
CA LEU A 184 -21.50 9.94 26.08
C LEU A 184 -20.92 11.14 26.84
N GLN A 185 -20.65 12.25 26.14
CA GLN A 185 -20.28 13.53 26.72
C GLN A 185 -21.50 14.40 27.09
N ASP A 186 -22.71 13.82 27.08
CA ASP A 186 -23.97 14.51 27.35
C ASP A 186 -24.20 15.77 26.49
N ARG A 187 -23.65 15.79 25.26
CA ARG A 187 -23.82 16.92 24.32
C ARG A 187 -25.30 17.15 24.02
N LYS A 188 -25.79 18.37 24.22
CA LYS A 188 -27.16 18.71 23.86
C LYS A 188 -27.28 19.05 22.38
N LYS A 189 -28.46 18.77 21.82
CA LYS A 189 -28.77 19.09 20.42
C LYS A 189 -28.64 20.59 20.18
N GLY A 190 -27.77 20.98 19.24
CA GLY A 190 -27.51 22.37 18.87
C GLY A 190 -26.26 22.98 19.51
N GLU A 191 -25.67 22.33 20.52
CA GLU A 191 -24.35 22.71 21.05
C GLU A 191 -23.25 22.13 20.15
N PRO A 192 -22.08 22.78 20.00
CA PRO A 192 -20.94 22.19 19.30
C PRO A 192 -20.41 20.94 20.05
N SER A 193 -19.78 20.01 19.33
CA SER A 193 -19.08 18.90 19.99
C SER A 193 -17.86 19.43 20.74
N HIS A 194 -17.44 18.71 21.79
CA HIS A 194 -16.17 18.97 22.46
C HIS A 194 -14.98 18.95 21.50
N ILE A 195 -15.05 18.17 20.40
CA ILE A 195 -13.99 18.11 19.41
C ILE A 195 -13.95 19.34 18.49
N CYS A 196 -15.01 20.17 18.46
CA CYS A 196 -15.09 21.37 17.63
C CYS A 196 -14.31 22.55 18.25
N ASN A 197 -13.05 22.32 18.63
CA ASN A 197 -12.21 23.27 19.35
C ASN A 197 -10.73 23.06 18.98
N LYS A 198 -10.07 24.10 18.48
CA LYS A 198 -8.65 24.04 18.10
C LYS A 198 -7.70 23.68 19.24
N ASN A 199 -8.10 23.87 20.49
CA ASN A 199 -7.32 23.50 21.67
C ASN A 199 -7.60 22.05 22.11
N VAL A 200 -8.23 21.24 21.26
CA VAL A 200 -8.46 19.81 21.49
C VAL A 200 -7.64 19.00 20.48
N ILE A 201 -6.89 18.05 20.99
CA ILE A 201 -6.15 17.06 20.20
C ILE A 201 -6.92 15.74 20.23
N VAL A 202 -7.17 15.16 19.06
CA VAL A 202 -7.93 13.92 18.94
C VAL A 202 -6.98 12.76 18.76
N ILE A 203 -7.15 11.69 19.54
CA ILE A 203 -6.45 10.41 19.38
C ILE A 203 -7.41 9.39 18.76
N ALA A 204 -7.01 8.76 17.67
CA ALA A 204 -7.79 7.72 16.99
C ALA A 204 -6.94 6.50 16.62
N ARG A 205 -7.57 5.33 16.62
CA ARG A 205 -6.99 4.06 16.19
C ARG A 205 -6.86 4.01 14.67
N LEU A 206 -5.79 3.39 14.18
CA LEU A 206 -5.70 2.90 12.80
C LEU A 206 -6.67 1.73 12.57
N GLY A 207 -7.04 1.45 11.31
CA GLY A 207 -8.00 0.40 10.96
C GLY A 207 -9.46 0.86 10.85
N ASN A 208 -10.34 -0.04 10.41
CA ASN A 208 -11.79 0.20 10.25
C ASN A 208 -12.16 1.47 9.44
N GLY A 209 -11.37 1.77 8.40
CA GLY A 209 -11.51 2.94 7.53
C GLY A 209 -10.14 3.48 7.11
N THR A 210 -10.08 4.31 6.07
CA THR A 210 -8.84 4.96 5.62
C THR A 210 -8.45 6.10 6.57
N ARG A 211 -7.18 6.52 6.56
CA ARG A 211 -6.71 7.66 7.37
C ARG A 211 -7.44 8.95 6.98
N GLN A 212 -7.62 9.14 5.68
CA GLN A 212 -8.36 10.23 5.07
C GLN A 212 -9.81 10.28 5.58
N SER A 213 -10.49 9.13 5.65
CA SER A 213 -11.89 9.10 6.10
C SER A 213 -12.02 9.46 7.58
N LYS A 214 -11.03 9.12 8.42
CA LYS A 214 -10.97 9.56 9.84
C LYS A 214 -10.96 11.08 9.93
N LEU A 215 -10.05 11.72 9.19
CA LEU A 215 -9.94 13.17 9.19
C LEU A 215 -11.18 13.84 8.59
N LYS A 216 -11.69 13.32 7.47
CA LYS A 216 -12.91 13.82 6.84
C LYS A 216 -14.11 13.74 7.78
N ASN A 217 -14.30 12.61 8.47
CA ASN A 217 -15.36 12.46 9.46
C ASN A 217 -15.22 13.48 10.59
N LEU A 218 -14.01 13.73 11.10
CA LEU A 218 -13.77 14.75 12.13
C LEU A 218 -14.15 16.15 11.64
N MET A 219 -13.71 16.52 10.43
CA MET A 219 -14.01 17.83 9.84
C MET A 219 -15.52 18.00 9.57
N GLU A 220 -16.18 16.98 9.02
CA GLU A 220 -17.62 16.98 8.77
C GLU A 220 -18.45 17.01 10.06
N HIS A 221 -17.96 16.38 11.13
CA HIS A 221 -18.60 16.41 12.44
C HIS A 221 -18.54 17.80 13.09
N CYS A 222 -17.60 18.64 12.63
CA CYS A 222 -17.36 20.01 13.08
C CYS A 222 -18.07 21.08 12.22
N THR A 223 -19.20 20.75 11.60
CA THR A 223 -19.98 21.65 10.73
C THR A 223 -21.04 22.46 11.51
N CYS A 224 -20.69 23.01 12.69
CA CYS A 224 -21.64 23.70 13.56
C CYS A 224 -21.94 25.15 13.13
N GLY A 225 -21.31 25.66 12.07
CA GLY A 225 -21.57 27.00 11.55
C GLY A 225 -22.93 27.13 10.87
N GLN A 226 -23.29 28.34 10.47
CA GLN A 226 -24.52 28.58 9.72
C GLN A 226 -24.52 27.74 8.43
N ASN A 227 -25.66 27.11 8.09
CA ASN A 227 -25.81 26.24 6.92
C ASN A 227 -24.87 25.02 6.87
N ASN A 228 -24.49 24.45 8.01
CA ASN A 228 -23.54 23.34 8.09
C ASN A 228 -22.15 23.67 7.52
N THR A 229 -21.71 24.91 7.68
CA THR A 229 -20.36 25.32 7.28
C THR A 229 -19.37 25.16 8.44
N SER A 230 -18.12 24.82 8.13
CA SER A 230 -17.03 24.83 9.11
C SER A 230 -16.68 26.28 9.45
N LEU A 231 -16.69 26.62 10.74
CA LEU A 231 -16.17 27.91 11.21
C LEU A 231 -14.63 27.83 11.34
N PRO A 232 -13.89 28.93 11.13
CA PRO A 232 -12.45 28.97 11.40
C PRO A 232 -12.16 28.55 12.84
N ASP A 233 -11.10 27.77 13.05
CA ASP A 233 -10.67 27.26 14.36
C ASP A 233 -11.71 26.40 15.11
N HIS A 234 -12.79 25.99 14.45
CA HIS A 234 -13.90 25.24 15.03
C HIS A 234 -13.82 23.74 14.74
N HIS A 235 -12.62 23.19 14.83
CA HIS A 235 -12.29 21.77 14.62
C HIS A 235 -11.12 21.44 15.55
N PRO A 236 -10.76 20.15 15.75
CA PRO A 236 -9.60 19.79 16.55
C PRO A 236 -8.34 20.48 16.05
N GLY A 237 -7.37 20.74 16.92
CA GLY A 237 -6.09 21.35 16.54
C GLY A 237 -5.12 20.35 15.91
N ALA A 238 -5.20 19.07 16.27
CA ALA A 238 -4.39 18.01 15.67
C ALA A 238 -5.08 16.64 15.80
N LEU A 239 -4.65 15.69 14.96
CA LEU A 239 -5.03 14.29 15.01
C LEU A 239 -3.80 13.41 15.27
N ILE A 240 -3.89 12.52 16.24
CA ILE A 240 -2.90 11.49 16.50
C ILE A 240 -3.48 10.14 16.09
N LEU A 241 -2.70 9.37 15.34
CA LEU A 241 -3.06 8.02 14.91
C LEU A 241 -2.16 6.98 15.58
N TYR A 242 -2.73 5.90 16.10
CA TYR A 242 -1.93 4.80 16.65
C TYR A 242 -2.46 3.42 16.26
N PRO A 243 -1.58 2.40 16.11
CA PRO A 243 -1.96 1.02 15.82
C PRO A 243 -2.34 0.29 17.12
N ASP A 244 -3.62 0.19 17.47
CA ASP A 244 -4.03 -0.50 18.70
C ASP A 244 -3.56 -1.97 18.70
N PRO A 245 -2.99 -2.51 19.80
CA PRO A 245 -2.58 -3.90 19.84
C PRO A 245 -3.73 -4.89 19.59
N GLN A 246 -4.98 -4.47 19.83
CA GLN A 246 -6.16 -5.26 19.49
C GLN A 246 -6.39 -5.42 17.98
N ASP A 247 -5.72 -4.65 17.14
CA ASP A 247 -5.81 -4.76 15.67
C ASP A 247 -4.49 -5.24 15.06
N PHE A 248 -3.35 -4.94 15.69
CA PHE A 248 -2.02 -5.11 15.08
C PHE A 248 -1.09 -6.11 15.80
N ALA A 249 -1.47 -6.62 16.99
CA ALA A 249 -0.64 -7.56 17.76
C ALA A 249 -1.49 -8.54 18.60
N VAL A 250 -2.67 -8.93 18.10
CA VAL A 250 -3.60 -9.81 18.84
C VAL A 250 -3.03 -11.21 19.00
N ASN A 251 -2.61 -11.53 20.22
CA ASN A 251 -2.16 -12.88 20.61
C ASN A 251 -0.94 -13.38 19.83
N ASP A 252 -0.24 -12.49 19.13
CA ASP A 252 1.01 -12.78 18.43
C ASP A 252 2.19 -12.29 19.27
N LEU A 253 3.30 -13.04 19.20
CA LEU A 253 4.59 -12.49 19.62
C LEU A 253 4.93 -11.32 18.69
N VAL A 254 5.45 -10.23 19.27
CA VAL A 254 5.89 -9.06 18.51
C VAL A 254 7.24 -9.32 17.84
N TYR A 255 7.51 -8.62 16.74
CA TYR A 255 8.81 -8.67 16.06
C TYR A 255 9.96 -8.31 17.05
N PRO A 256 11.12 -9.00 17.01
CA PRO A 256 11.53 -10.05 16.05
C PRO A 256 11.06 -11.47 16.39
N SER A 257 10.45 -11.68 17.56
CA SER A 257 10.05 -13.01 18.03
C SER A 257 8.77 -13.53 17.38
N GLY A 258 8.02 -12.67 16.68
CA GLY A 258 6.85 -13.04 15.89
C GLY A 258 6.43 -11.95 14.92
N LYS A 259 5.20 -12.05 14.41
CA LYS A 259 4.65 -11.16 13.37
C LYS A 259 3.87 -9.96 13.90
N GLY A 260 3.61 -9.90 15.20
CA GLY A 260 2.91 -8.77 15.82
C GLY A 260 3.74 -7.49 15.68
N LEU A 261 3.06 -6.37 15.49
CA LEU A 261 3.72 -5.06 15.44
C LEU A 261 4.37 -4.74 16.81
N PRO A 262 5.63 -4.29 16.88
CA PRO A 262 6.23 -3.78 18.12
C PRO A 262 5.54 -2.50 18.64
N GLY A 263 5.62 -2.25 19.95
CA GLY A 263 4.91 -1.14 20.59
C GLY A 263 5.48 0.24 20.36
N ASP A 264 6.77 0.28 20.03
CA ASP A 264 7.53 1.45 19.65
C ASP A 264 7.51 1.73 18.13
N ALA A 265 6.68 1.01 17.36
CA ALA A 265 6.61 1.13 15.90
C ALA A 265 5.42 2.00 15.44
N PRO A 266 5.58 3.33 15.31
CA PRO A 266 4.59 4.16 14.62
C PRO A 266 4.48 3.77 13.14
N VAL A 267 3.29 3.94 12.56
CA VAL A 267 2.99 3.49 11.18
C VAL A 267 2.95 4.68 10.23
N PHE A 268 3.78 4.64 9.19
CA PHE A 268 3.74 5.57 8.06
C PHE A 268 2.40 5.52 7.31
N GLY A 269 2.21 6.44 6.38
CA GLY A 269 1.05 6.44 5.49
C GLY A 269 0.86 7.78 4.81
N HIS A 270 -0.12 7.84 3.91
CA HIS A 270 -0.50 9.07 3.24
C HIS A 270 -1.92 9.51 3.59
N MET A 271 -2.16 10.80 3.46
CA MET A 271 -3.45 11.44 3.72
C MET A 271 -3.81 12.45 2.62
N ASN A 272 -3.61 12.07 1.35
CA ASN A 272 -4.05 12.89 0.23
C ASN A 272 -5.55 13.17 0.35
N MET A 273 -5.92 14.44 0.58
CA MET A 273 -7.29 14.83 0.88
C MET A 273 -8.12 15.15 -0.37
N LYS A 274 -7.47 15.31 -1.53
CA LYS A 274 -8.10 15.82 -2.74
C LYS A 274 -8.87 14.74 -3.52
N TYR A 275 -8.29 13.55 -3.64
CA TYR A 275 -8.86 12.46 -4.44
C TYR A 275 -8.92 11.15 -3.67
N ALA A 276 -10.13 10.61 -3.53
CA ALA A 276 -10.35 9.31 -2.91
C ALA A 276 -9.71 8.15 -3.70
N GLY A 277 -9.54 8.31 -5.02
CA GLY A 277 -8.84 7.36 -5.90
C GLY A 277 -7.34 7.64 -6.07
N GLY A 278 -6.81 8.65 -5.39
CA GLY A 278 -5.42 9.06 -5.50
C GLY A 278 -5.03 9.73 -6.82
N GLY A 279 -3.76 9.59 -7.21
CA GLY A 279 -3.10 10.36 -8.26
C GLY A 279 -2.41 11.63 -7.77
N ASP A 280 -1.71 12.30 -8.68
CA ASP A 280 -1.02 13.57 -8.45
C ASP A 280 -2.03 14.71 -8.22
N PRO A 281 -2.11 15.31 -7.01
CA PRO A 281 -3.06 16.37 -6.72
C PRO A 281 -2.86 17.65 -7.52
N THR A 282 -1.68 17.81 -8.14
CA THR A 282 -1.30 18.98 -8.92
C THR A 282 -1.61 18.84 -10.42
N CYS A 283 -1.86 17.61 -10.90
CA CYS A 283 -2.14 17.28 -12.31
C CYS A 283 -3.45 16.48 -12.46
N THR A 284 -4.54 16.91 -11.83
CA THR A 284 -5.80 16.15 -11.83
C THR A 284 -6.30 15.81 -13.23
N GLY A 285 -6.55 14.51 -13.48
CA GLY A 285 -7.09 14.02 -14.74
C GLY A 285 -6.11 14.05 -15.91
N PHE A 286 -4.85 14.41 -15.66
CA PHE A 286 -3.79 14.45 -16.66
C PHE A 286 -2.57 13.62 -16.21
N PRO A 287 -1.75 13.12 -17.14
CA PRO A 287 -0.51 12.47 -16.78
C PRO A 287 0.48 13.51 -16.25
N SER A 288 1.23 13.17 -15.19
CA SER A 288 2.28 14.03 -14.61
C SER A 288 3.55 14.19 -15.47
N LEU A 289 3.40 14.57 -16.75
CA LEU A 289 4.50 14.82 -17.71
C LEU A 289 5.16 16.20 -17.47
N PRO A 290 6.43 16.42 -17.86
CA PRO A 290 7.15 17.67 -17.60
C PRO A 290 6.45 18.96 -18.08
N HIS A 291 5.71 18.87 -19.18
CA HIS A 291 5.11 20.02 -19.88
C HIS A 291 3.60 20.18 -19.60
N ILE A 292 3.04 19.38 -18.70
CA ILE A 292 1.64 19.50 -18.27
C ILE A 292 1.51 20.59 -17.21
N TYR A 293 0.42 21.36 -17.30
CA TYR A 293 0.08 22.38 -16.32
C TYR A 293 -0.07 21.76 -14.92
N ARG A 294 0.55 22.40 -13.93
CA ARG A 294 0.51 22.01 -12.52
C ARG A 294 -0.01 23.16 -11.69
N THR A 295 -0.77 22.86 -10.65
CA THR A 295 -0.90 23.83 -9.56
C THR A 295 0.43 23.90 -8.81
N ASP A 296 0.94 25.11 -8.58
CA ASP A 296 2.31 25.32 -8.08
C ASP A 296 2.59 24.70 -6.70
N THR A 297 1.55 24.43 -5.89
CA THR A 297 1.71 23.88 -4.53
C THR A 297 0.58 22.93 -4.12
N LEU A 298 0.87 22.01 -3.20
CA LEU A 298 -0.14 21.28 -2.44
C LEU A 298 -0.79 22.23 -1.42
N VAL A 299 -2.10 22.45 -1.52
CA VAL A 299 -2.83 23.44 -0.71
C VAL A 299 -3.39 22.80 0.57
N GLN A 300 -3.22 23.48 1.71
CA GLN A 300 -3.81 23.09 3.00
C GLN A 300 -5.34 23.08 2.94
N GLY A 301 -5.93 21.97 3.37
CA GLY A 301 -7.37 21.76 3.33
C GLY A 301 -7.94 21.33 1.98
N ASP A 302 -7.10 21.24 0.94
CA ASP A 302 -7.42 20.63 -0.35
C ASP A 302 -6.61 19.33 -0.53
N ALA A 303 -5.33 19.42 -0.89
CA ALA A 303 -4.44 18.26 -1.05
C ALA A 303 -3.77 17.86 0.27
N LEU A 304 -3.38 18.84 1.09
CA LEU A 304 -2.86 18.60 2.43
C LEU A 304 -3.99 18.56 3.46
N THR A 305 -3.73 17.92 4.60
CA THR A 305 -4.68 17.88 5.72
C THR A 305 -5.01 19.29 6.22
N GLN A 306 -6.22 19.47 6.77
CA GLN A 306 -6.64 20.75 7.36
C GLN A 306 -5.88 21.05 8.66
N ILE A 307 -5.47 20.01 9.38
CA ILE A 307 -4.79 20.08 10.69
C ILE A 307 -3.57 19.14 10.70
N PRO A 308 -2.56 19.38 11.56
CA PRO A 308 -1.46 18.46 11.77
C PRO A 308 -1.93 17.05 12.14
N VAL A 309 -1.33 16.04 11.53
CA VAL A 309 -1.60 14.62 11.78
C VAL A 309 -0.29 13.88 11.95
N GLN A 310 -0.11 13.24 13.11
CA GLN A 310 1.13 12.54 13.45
C GLN A 310 0.82 11.12 13.95
N PRO A 311 1.47 10.07 13.40
CA PRO A 311 1.36 8.74 13.97
C PRO A 311 2.27 8.58 15.19
N ILE A 312 1.87 7.73 16.12
CA ILE A 312 2.67 7.27 17.27
C ILE A 312 2.60 5.75 17.41
N GLY A 313 3.57 5.16 18.12
CA GLY A 313 3.52 3.77 18.55
C GLY A 313 2.46 3.55 19.63
N TYR A 314 2.07 2.30 19.86
CA TYR A 314 1.04 2.00 20.86
C TYR A 314 1.56 2.02 22.31
N ASP A 315 2.88 1.92 22.53
CA ASP A 315 3.48 2.13 23.85
C ASP A 315 3.33 3.58 24.30
N ASP A 316 3.54 4.53 23.39
CA ASP A 316 3.29 5.95 23.63
C ASP A 316 1.79 6.24 23.80
N ALA A 317 0.96 5.65 22.93
CA ALA A 317 -0.48 5.80 23.03
C ALA A 317 -1.02 5.31 24.38
N LYS A 318 -0.47 4.21 24.93
CA LYS A 318 -0.83 3.72 26.26
C LYS A 318 -0.59 4.76 27.35
N ILE A 319 0.54 5.46 27.31
CA ILE A 319 0.87 6.52 28.27
C ILE A 319 -0.13 7.67 28.15
N PHE A 320 -0.40 8.14 26.93
CA PHE A 320 -1.33 9.24 26.69
C PHE A 320 -2.76 8.87 27.11
N LEU A 321 -3.27 7.73 26.65
CA LEU A 321 -4.63 7.26 26.94
C LEU A 321 -4.86 6.97 28.43
N SER A 322 -3.82 6.61 29.18
CA SER A 322 -3.91 6.44 30.65
C SER A 322 -4.18 7.73 31.42
N SER A 323 -3.93 8.88 30.79
CA SER A 323 -4.19 10.21 31.38
C SER A 323 -5.61 10.74 31.06
N LEU A 324 -6.40 10.00 30.27
CA LEU A 324 -7.77 10.39 29.97
C LEU A 324 -8.68 10.17 31.18
N GLU A 325 -9.49 11.18 31.48
CA GLU A 325 -10.56 11.13 32.46
C GLU A 325 -11.92 11.24 31.73
N GLY A 326 -13.01 11.51 32.45
CA GLY A 326 -14.34 11.69 31.84
C GLY A 326 -15.13 10.38 31.70
N PRO A 327 -16.07 10.28 30.75
CA PRO A 327 -16.89 9.09 30.57
C PRO A 327 -16.06 7.87 30.15
N THR A 328 -16.40 6.70 30.70
CA THR A 328 -15.78 5.42 30.31
C THR A 328 -16.13 5.05 28.88
N ILE A 329 -15.21 4.37 28.18
CA ILE A 329 -15.48 3.89 26.83
C ILE A 329 -16.61 2.83 26.81
N PRO A 330 -17.34 2.71 25.69
CA PRO A 330 -18.28 1.62 25.46
C PRO A 330 -17.60 0.24 25.43
N ASN A 331 -18.28 -0.79 25.93
CA ASN A 331 -17.78 -2.18 25.91
C ASN A 331 -17.54 -2.72 24.50
N ASP A 332 -18.30 -2.25 23.49
CA ASP A 332 -18.21 -2.71 22.10
C ASP A 332 -17.06 -2.07 21.30
N TRP A 333 -16.32 -1.14 21.90
CA TRP A 333 -15.15 -0.54 21.26
C TRP A 333 -13.93 -1.46 21.26
N ASP A 334 -13.89 -2.46 22.15
CA ASP A 334 -12.87 -3.54 22.21
C ASP A 334 -11.47 -2.99 21.90
N THR A 335 -10.97 -2.08 22.72
CA THR A 335 -9.60 -1.57 22.68
C THR A 335 -8.84 -2.12 23.87
N ARG A 336 -7.54 -2.38 23.70
CA ARG A 336 -6.69 -2.87 24.80
C ARG A 336 -6.12 -1.76 25.67
N LEU A 337 -6.21 -0.49 25.24
CA LEU A 337 -5.47 0.61 25.86
C LEU A 337 -6.37 1.68 26.49
N ALA A 338 -7.34 2.22 25.75
CA ALA A 338 -8.17 3.30 26.27
C ALA A 338 -9.20 2.78 27.28
N THR A 339 -9.45 3.54 28.34
CA THR A 339 -10.50 3.25 29.34
C THR A 339 -11.54 4.35 29.42
N HIS A 340 -11.18 5.59 29.07
CA HIS A 340 -12.04 6.76 29.07
C HIS A 340 -11.96 7.50 27.73
N LEU A 341 -12.99 8.31 27.45
CA LEU A 341 -13.08 9.13 26.24
C LEU A 341 -12.28 10.44 26.34
N GLY A 342 -11.93 10.89 27.54
CA GLY A 342 -11.46 12.24 27.79
C GLY A 342 -12.59 13.22 28.08
N PRO A 343 -12.29 14.53 28.18
CA PRO A 343 -10.97 15.12 27.96
C PRO A 343 -9.96 14.78 29.06
N SER A 344 -8.66 14.94 28.77
CA SER A 344 -7.65 15.07 29.82
C SER A 344 -7.89 16.34 30.63
N THR A 345 -7.61 16.33 31.95
CA THR A 345 -7.81 17.49 32.83
C THR A 345 -6.51 18.02 33.44
N LYS A 346 -5.55 17.13 33.71
CA LYS A 346 -4.26 17.47 34.36
C LYS A 346 -3.09 17.55 33.40
N THR A 347 -3.24 16.98 32.22
CA THR A 347 -2.19 16.89 31.19
C THR A 347 -2.72 17.38 29.86
N CYS A 348 -1.80 17.91 29.06
CA CYS A 348 -2.04 18.37 27.69
C CYS A 348 -1.11 17.63 26.74
N LEU A 349 -1.47 17.64 25.46
CA LEU A 349 -0.58 17.23 24.39
C LEU A 349 -0.07 18.46 23.64
N LYS A 350 1.19 18.42 23.23
CA LYS A 350 1.78 19.30 22.23
C LYS A 350 2.14 18.48 21.00
N VAL A 351 1.59 18.82 19.85
CA VAL A 351 1.88 18.18 18.56
C VAL A 351 2.55 19.19 17.66
N VAL A 352 3.74 18.88 17.17
CA VAL A 352 4.50 19.70 16.23
C VAL A 352 4.82 18.87 15.00
N VAL A 353 4.38 19.34 13.83
CA VAL A 353 4.63 18.69 12.53
C VAL A 353 5.44 19.63 11.65
N HIS A 354 6.54 19.11 11.11
CA HIS A 354 7.52 19.80 10.28
C HIS A 354 7.65 19.18 8.89
N ASN A 355 6.62 18.47 8.42
CA ASN A 355 6.59 17.89 7.07
C ASN A 355 6.80 18.94 5.99
N GLU A 356 7.61 18.62 4.99
CA GLU A 356 7.91 19.50 3.88
C GLU A 356 7.14 19.12 2.60
N VAL A 357 7.08 20.03 1.66
CA VAL A 357 6.65 19.73 0.28
C VAL A 357 7.84 20.03 -0.62
N SER A 358 8.11 19.14 -1.58
CA SER A 358 9.21 19.34 -2.52
C SER A 358 9.07 20.68 -3.25
N LYS A 359 10.10 21.53 -3.18
CA LYS A 359 10.09 22.86 -3.82
C LYS A 359 9.93 22.80 -5.35
N ASN A 360 10.43 21.72 -5.95
CA ASN A 360 10.27 21.44 -7.38
C ASN A 360 9.69 20.03 -7.53
N PRO A 361 8.96 19.75 -8.63
CA PRO A 361 8.51 18.40 -8.94
C PRO A 361 9.68 17.41 -8.93
N VAL A 362 9.53 16.35 -8.15
CA VAL A 362 10.49 15.26 -8.02
C VAL A 362 10.20 14.26 -9.13
N LYS A 363 11.27 13.80 -9.77
CA LYS A 363 11.18 12.75 -10.78
C LYS A 363 10.86 11.43 -10.07
N LEU A 364 9.95 10.67 -10.65
CA LEU A 364 9.58 9.30 -10.31
C LEU A 364 9.66 8.43 -11.57
N CYS A 365 9.63 7.11 -11.42
CA CYS A 365 9.91 6.21 -12.53
C CYS A 365 9.13 4.89 -12.48
N ASN A 366 8.15 4.73 -13.38
CA ASN A 366 7.60 3.41 -13.65
C ASN A 366 8.51 2.61 -14.60
N VAL A 367 8.44 1.28 -14.52
CA VAL A 367 9.00 0.36 -15.52
C VAL A 367 7.88 -0.48 -16.11
N VAL A 368 7.72 -0.45 -17.43
CA VAL A 368 6.63 -1.12 -18.15
C VAL A 368 7.20 -2.12 -19.14
N GLY A 369 6.85 -3.39 -18.99
CA GLY A 369 7.25 -4.48 -19.88
C GLY A 369 6.10 -4.81 -20.81
N ILE A 370 6.35 -4.86 -22.11
CA ILE A 370 5.31 -5.14 -23.11
C ILE A 370 5.74 -6.35 -23.93
N MET A 371 4.88 -7.37 -23.94
CA MET A 371 5.02 -8.58 -24.73
C MET A 371 3.87 -8.62 -25.74
N PRO A 372 4.13 -8.29 -27.02
CA PRO A 372 3.09 -8.21 -28.04
C PRO A 372 2.38 -9.55 -28.25
N GLY A 373 1.06 -9.47 -28.41
CA GLY A 373 0.23 -10.59 -28.82
C GLY A 373 0.50 -10.98 -30.28
N GLU A 374 0.24 -12.23 -30.62
CA GLU A 374 0.39 -12.75 -31.98
C GLU A 374 -0.83 -12.40 -32.84
N MET A 375 -0.59 -11.63 -33.89
CA MET A 375 -1.56 -11.44 -34.97
C MET A 375 -1.53 -12.68 -35.86
N THR A 376 -2.65 -13.39 -35.94
CA THR A 376 -2.80 -14.55 -36.84
C THR A 376 -3.96 -14.30 -37.81
N PRO A 377 -4.06 -15.05 -38.93
CA PRO A 377 -5.22 -14.93 -39.82
C PRO A 377 -6.57 -15.17 -39.14
N THR A 378 -6.59 -15.78 -37.96
CA THR A 378 -7.78 -16.15 -37.18
C THR A 378 -7.92 -15.41 -35.85
N SER A 379 -7.01 -14.49 -35.53
CA SER A 379 -7.02 -13.73 -34.27
C SER A 379 -6.49 -12.33 -34.48
N THR A 380 -7.34 -11.33 -34.23
CA THR A 380 -6.98 -9.90 -34.26
C THR A 380 -6.73 -9.31 -32.88
N GLU A 381 -6.74 -10.13 -31.82
CA GLU A 381 -6.71 -9.68 -30.43
C GLU A 381 -5.33 -9.24 -29.93
N SER A 382 -4.32 -9.14 -30.81
CA SER A 382 -2.99 -8.66 -30.44
C SER A 382 -3.00 -7.21 -29.91
N ASP A 383 -4.02 -6.43 -30.23
CA ASP A 383 -4.24 -5.08 -29.72
C ASP A 383 -4.98 -5.06 -28.37
N GLN A 384 -5.38 -6.20 -27.81
CA GLN A 384 -6.02 -6.29 -26.50
C GLN A 384 -4.99 -6.56 -25.40
N TYR A 385 -5.19 -5.96 -24.22
CA TYR A 385 -4.20 -5.93 -23.14
C TYR A 385 -4.64 -6.73 -21.93
N VAL A 386 -3.76 -7.62 -21.48
CA VAL A 386 -3.80 -8.24 -20.15
C VAL A 386 -2.68 -7.60 -19.34
N ILE A 387 -3.06 -6.83 -18.32
CA ILE A 387 -2.11 -6.04 -17.53
C ILE A 387 -1.96 -6.67 -16.16
N MET A 388 -0.73 -6.81 -15.67
CA MET A 388 -0.43 -7.14 -14.29
C MET A 388 0.50 -6.09 -13.69
N GLY A 389 0.16 -5.58 -12.51
CA GLY A 389 0.89 -4.50 -11.88
C GLY A 389 1.26 -4.76 -10.42
N ASN A 390 2.35 -4.13 -9.99
CA ASN A 390 2.78 -4.04 -8.61
C ASN A 390 3.59 -2.76 -8.40
N HIS A 391 3.44 -2.08 -7.26
CA HIS A 391 4.34 -0.96 -6.96
C HIS A 391 5.70 -1.43 -6.46
N HIS A 392 6.74 -0.62 -6.59
CA HIS A 392 8.07 -0.97 -6.09
C HIS A 392 8.56 -0.05 -4.98
N ASP A 393 7.94 1.12 -4.79
CA ASP A 393 8.27 2.03 -3.71
C ASP A 393 7.70 1.55 -2.37
N ALA A 394 8.43 1.79 -1.29
CA ALA A 394 7.99 1.47 0.08
C ALA A 394 8.36 2.58 1.06
N TRP A 395 7.62 2.69 2.18
CA TRP A 395 8.01 3.63 3.25
C TRP A 395 9.42 3.38 3.82
N VAL A 396 9.80 2.10 3.95
CA VAL A 396 11.11 1.67 4.47
C VAL A 396 11.71 0.59 3.55
N GLN A 397 11.99 -0.63 4.02
CA GLN A 397 12.46 -1.73 3.16
C GLN A 397 11.34 -2.47 2.43
N GLY A 398 10.11 -2.37 2.91
CA GLY A 398 8.94 -2.91 2.21
C GLY A 398 8.93 -4.40 1.91
N ALA A 399 9.35 -5.24 2.87
CA ALA A 399 9.35 -6.70 2.70
C ALA A 399 7.96 -7.25 2.33
N CYS A 400 6.95 -6.95 3.15
CA CYS A 400 5.57 -7.33 2.83
C CYS A 400 5.02 -6.42 1.71
N ASP A 401 5.08 -5.13 1.96
CA ASP A 401 4.50 -4.05 1.16
C ASP A 401 5.61 -3.19 0.54
N PRO A 402 5.91 -3.30 -0.77
CA PRO A 402 5.30 -4.18 -1.78
C PRO A 402 6.13 -5.41 -2.15
N GLY A 403 7.21 -5.69 -1.42
CA GLY A 403 8.26 -6.65 -1.79
C GLY A 403 7.72 -8.06 -2.09
N SER A 404 6.72 -8.50 -1.34
CA SER A 404 6.09 -9.81 -1.53
C SER A 404 5.36 -9.93 -2.87
N GLY A 405 4.76 -8.84 -3.34
CA GLY A 405 4.15 -8.76 -4.66
C GLY A 405 5.16 -8.59 -5.77
N MET A 406 6.16 -7.76 -5.53
CA MET A 406 7.20 -7.50 -6.51
C MET A 406 8.02 -8.76 -6.82
N MET A 407 8.35 -9.60 -5.83
CA MET A 407 9.03 -10.88 -6.11
C MET A 407 8.19 -11.79 -7.05
N ILE A 408 6.86 -11.80 -6.90
CA ILE A 408 5.96 -12.57 -7.78
C ILE A 408 5.93 -11.97 -9.18
N LEU A 409 5.80 -10.65 -9.30
CA LEU A 409 5.82 -9.97 -10.60
C LEU A 409 7.12 -10.26 -11.36
N GLN A 410 8.24 -10.30 -10.66
CA GLN A 410 9.57 -10.51 -11.24
C GLN A 410 9.79 -11.96 -11.66
N GLU A 411 9.26 -12.92 -10.90
CA GLU A 411 9.30 -14.32 -11.29
C GLU A 411 8.43 -14.59 -12.52
N ILE A 412 7.24 -13.99 -12.56
CA ILE A 412 6.37 -14.02 -13.76
C ILE A 412 7.10 -13.38 -14.95
N ALA A 413 7.76 -12.24 -14.75
CA ALA A 413 8.53 -11.59 -15.81
C ALA A 413 9.66 -12.50 -16.32
N ARG A 414 10.40 -13.18 -15.44
CA ARG A 414 11.47 -14.10 -15.82
C ARG A 414 10.93 -15.27 -16.65
N ILE A 415 9.89 -15.95 -16.14
CA ILE A 415 9.30 -17.13 -16.77
C ILE A 415 8.71 -16.78 -18.14
N LEU A 416 7.95 -15.68 -18.25
CA LEU A 416 7.35 -15.27 -19.52
C LEU A 416 8.40 -14.79 -20.53
N GLY A 417 9.41 -14.03 -20.08
CA GLY A 417 10.50 -13.60 -20.95
C GLY A 417 11.28 -14.77 -21.55
N GLU A 418 11.61 -15.77 -20.72
CA GLU A 418 12.25 -17.00 -21.17
C GLU A 418 11.37 -17.79 -22.15
N ALA A 419 10.09 -17.97 -21.82
CA ALA A 419 9.13 -18.62 -22.71
C ALA A 419 9.04 -17.91 -24.08
N TYR A 420 8.99 -16.58 -24.08
CA TYR A 420 8.88 -15.77 -25.29
C TYR A 420 10.13 -15.90 -26.18
N ARG A 421 11.33 -15.90 -25.58
CA ARG A 421 12.58 -16.20 -26.30
C ARG A 421 12.58 -17.60 -26.91
N ASN A 422 11.94 -18.55 -26.25
CA ASN A 422 11.80 -19.93 -26.70
C ASN A 422 10.62 -20.15 -27.67
N GLY A 423 9.98 -19.06 -28.15
CA GLY A 423 8.98 -19.11 -29.22
C GLY A 423 7.53 -19.05 -28.77
N PHE A 424 7.25 -18.99 -27.46
CA PHE A 424 5.90 -18.70 -26.98
C PHE A 424 5.47 -17.31 -27.47
N LYS A 425 4.24 -17.20 -27.97
CA LYS A 425 3.60 -15.92 -28.29
C LYS A 425 2.21 -15.90 -27.65
N PRO A 426 1.88 -14.89 -26.83
CA PRO A 426 0.56 -14.80 -26.24
C PRO A 426 -0.46 -14.38 -27.31
N ARG A 427 -1.73 -14.77 -27.15
CA ARG A 427 -2.81 -14.35 -28.09
C ARG A 427 -3.10 -12.85 -27.99
N ARG A 428 -3.07 -12.32 -26.76
CA ARG A 428 -3.23 -10.90 -26.42
C ARG A 428 -1.89 -10.33 -25.97
N THR A 429 -1.74 -9.02 -26.05
CA THR A 429 -0.55 -8.36 -25.52
C THR A 429 -0.55 -8.43 -23.99
N ILE A 430 0.57 -8.84 -23.41
CA ILE A 430 0.78 -8.86 -21.95
C ILE A 430 1.59 -7.61 -21.57
N ILE A 431 1.09 -6.87 -20.58
CA ILE A 431 1.78 -5.69 -20.04
C ILE A 431 2.07 -5.95 -18.56
N LEU A 432 3.33 -5.82 -18.16
CA LEU A 432 3.73 -5.78 -16.75
C LEU A 432 4.08 -4.36 -16.33
N GLY A 433 3.56 -3.94 -15.18
CA GLY A 433 3.81 -2.61 -14.63
C GLY A 433 4.49 -2.68 -13.26
N SER A 434 5.67 -2.09 -13.15
CA SER A 434 6.29 -1.74 -11.88
C SER A 434 6.05 -0.26 -11.61
N TRP A 435 5.16 0.03 -10.65
CA TRP A 435 4.65 1.39 -10.37
C TRP A 435 5.44 2.09 -9.28
N ASP A 436 5.74 3.37 -9.46
CA ASP A 436 6.35 4.23 -8.44
C ASP A 436 5.27 5.11 -7.76
N GLY A 437 5.51 5.61 -6.55
CA GLY A 437 4.61 6.54 -5.88
C GLY A 437 3.29 5.97 -5.41
N GLU A 438 3.17 4.66 -5.21
CA GLU A 438 1.93 4.07 -4.70
C GLU A 438 1.63 4.54 -3.28
N GLU A 439 2.65 4.48 -2.42
CA GLU A 439 2.53 4.82 -1.00
C GLU A 439 2.16 6.28 -0.81
N PHE A 440 2.48 7.12 -1.80
CA PHE A 440 2.21 8.55 -1.85
C PHE A 440 0.93 8.90 -2.60
N SER A 441 -0.03 7.97 -2.68
CA SER A 441 -1.34 8.10 -3.33
C SER A 441 -1.39 7.59 -4.76
N VAL A 442 -0.96 6.35 -5.04
CA VAL A 442 -1.12 5.65 -6.33
C VAL A 442 -0.66 6.48 -7.54
N LEU A 443 0.44 7.21 -7.38
CA LEU A 443 0.88 8.24 -8.35
C LEU A 443 1.27 7.63 -9.70
N GLY A 444 2.09 6.58 -9.71
CA GLY A 444 2.64 6.00 -10.94
C GLY A 444 1.64 5.22 -11.77
N SER A 445 0.80 4.42 -11.14
CA SER A 445 -0.28 3.70 -11.84
C SER A 445 -1.33 4.68 -12.38
N THR A 446 -1.68 5.72 -11.62
CA THR A 446 -2.58 6.78 -12.10
C THR A 446 -1.96 7.57 -13.27
N HIS A 447 -0.67 7.88 -13.21
CA HIS A 447 0.06 8.49 -14.33
C HIS A 447 -0.03 7.62 -15.59
N PHE A 448 0.20 6.31 -15.45
CA PHE A 448 0.10 5.37 -16.56
C PHE A 448 -1.32 5.35 -17.17
N VAL A 449 -2.36 5.31 -16.32
CA VAL A 449 -3.75 5.37 -16.77
C VAL A 449 -4.04 6.66 -17.53
N HIS A 450 -3.71 7.83 -16.97
CA HIS A 450 -3.98 9.10 -17.65
C HIS A 450 -3.18 9.27 -18.95
N LYS A 451 -1.98 8.69 -19.06
CA LYS A 451 -1.16 8.75 -20.28
C LYS A 451 -1.77 7.93 -21.42
N SER A 452 -2.47 6.84 -21.09
CA SER A 452 -2.97 5.86 -22.06
C SER A 452 -4.49 5.64 -21.96
N GLU A 453 -5.24 6.60 -21.42
CA GLU A 453 -6.65 6.41 -21.00
C GLU A 453 -7.54 5.86 -22.11
N TYR A 454 -7.59 6.54 -23.26
CA TYR A 454 -8.41 6.11 -24.40
C TYR A 454 -8.04 4.72 -24.92
N GLU A 455 -6.75 4.39 -24.86
CA GLU A 455 -6.25 3.09 -25.29
C GLU A 455 -6.67 2.00 -24.31
N LEU A 456 -6.47 2.23 -23.01
CA LEU A 456 -6.86 1.29 -21.96
C LEU A 456 -8.37 1.06 -21.93
N LEU A 457 -9.18 2.10 -22.08
CA LEU A 457 -10.65 1.99 -22.13
C LEU A 457 -11.14 1.12 -23.30
N SER A 458 -10.40 1.08 -24.41
CA SER A 458 -10.81 0.32 -25.61
C SER A 458 -10.16 -1.06 -25.72
N ARG A 459 -9.00 -1.26 -25.08
CA ARG A 459 -8.16 -2.45 -25.30
C ARG A 459 -7.86 -3.25 -24.04
N CYS A 460 -7.95 -2.66 -22.85
CA CYS A 460 -7.67 -3.37 -21.61
C CYS A 460 -8.78 -4.38 -21.30
N VAL A 461 -8.41 -5.66 -21.29
CA VAL A 461 -9.32 -6.76 -20.96
C VAL A 461 -9.39 -6.96 -19.45
N VAL A 462 -8.24 -6.89 -18.78
CA VAL A 462 -8.14 -7.10 -17.33
C VAL A 462 -6.88 -6.44 -16.78
N TYR A 463 -6.98 -5.90 -15.57
CA TYR A 463 -5.87 -5.50 -14.72
C TYR A 463 -5.79 -6.42 -13.49
N ILE A 464 -4.65 -7.08 -13.30
CA ILE A 464 -4.37 -7.97 -12.18
C ILE A 464 -3.39 -7.27 -11.25
N ASN A 465 -3.81 -7.03 -10.00
CA ASN A 465 -2.96 -6.42 -8.98
C ASN A 465 -2.41 -7.49 -8.05
N SER A 466 -1.13 -7.39 -7.70
CA SER A 466 -0.48 -8.34 -6.80
C SER A 466 0.37 -7.65 -5.73
N ASP A 467 -0.08 -6.51 -5.20
CA ASP A 467 0.62 -5.68 -4.21
C ASP A 467 1.21 -6.44 -3.00
N CYS A 468 0.36 -6.90 -2.08
CA CYS A 468 0.79 -7.58 -0.85
C CYS A 468 0.14 -8.98 -0.71
N PRO A 469 0.48 -9.95 -1.58
CA PRO A 469 -0.14 -11.27 -1.58
C PRO A 469 0.26 -12.11 -0.37
N VAL A 470 1.40 -11.82 0.27
CA VAL A 470 1.92 -12.59 1.42
C VAL A 470 1.89 -11.74 2.69
N LYS A 471 0.71 -11.58 3.30
CA LYS A 471 0.52 -10.97 4.63
C LYS A 471 0.49 -12.00 5.78
N GLY A 472 0.51 -13.29 5.44
CA GLY A 472 0.42 -14.42 6.34
C GLY A 472 0.16 -15.72 5.57
N HIS A 473 0.05 -16.85 6.27
CA HIS A 473 -0.01 -18.19 5.66
C HIS A 473 -1.29 -18.98 6.03
N LYS A 474 -2.27 -18.34 6.69
CA LYS A 474 -3.44 -19.05 7.25
C LYS A 474 -4.62 -19.17 6.28
N THR A 475 -4.89 -18.11 5.51
CA THR A 475 -6.08 -18.03 4.66
C THR A 475 -5.76 -17.28 3.37
N PHE A 476 -6.28 -17.76 2.26
CA PHE A 476 -6.28 -17.02 1.00
C PHE A 476 -7.57 -16.22 0.84
N SER A 477 -7.42 -14.98 0.37
CA SER A 477 -8.52 -14.09 0.02
C SER A 477 -8.20 -13.39 -1.28
N ALA A 478 -9.19 -13.33 -2.17
CA ALA A 478 -9.11 -12.59 -3.42
C ALA A 478 -10.29 -11.61 -3.54
N ARG A 479 -10.02 -10.46 -4.17
CA ARG A 479 -11.00 -9.46 -4.59
C ARG A 479 -11.03 -9.42 -6.11
N THR A 480 -12.20 -9.49 -6.71
CA THR A 480 -12.34 -9.47 -8.17
C THR A 480 -13.72 -9.00 -8.61
N ASP A 481 -13.81 -8.47 -9.82
CA ASP A 481 -15.09 -8.29 -10.50
C ASP A 481 -15.77 -9.65 -10.74
N SER A 482 -17.11 -9.65 -10.69
CA SER A 482 -17.94 -10.83 -10.91
C SER A 482 -17.68 -11.56 -12.24
N LEU A 483 -17.28 -10.84 -13.29
CA LEU A 483 -16.98 -11.41 -14.61
C LEU A 483 -15.73 -12.29 -14.61
N LEU A 484 -14.89 -12.19 -13.58
CA LEU A 484 -13.60 -12.88 -13.49
C LEU A 484 -13.59 -14.02 -12.47
N ILE A 485 -14.69 -14.27 -11.76
CA ILE A 485 -14.79 -15.32 -10.72
C ILE A 485 -14.41 -16.69 -11.29
N ASP A 486 -15.01 -17.08 -12.41
CA ASP A 486 -14.75 -18.38 -13.04
C ASP A 486 -13.29 -18.50 -13.47
N SER A 487 -12.69 -17.41 -13.98
CA SER A 487 -11.28 -17.40 -14.37
C SER A 487 -10.36 -17.59 -13.17
N LEU A 488 -10.65 -16.92 -12.04
CA LEU A 488 -9.91 -17.08 -10.79
C LEU A 488 -10.03 -18.50 -10.23
N ILE A 489 -11.25 -19.05 -10.17
CA ILE A 489 -11.50 -20.41 -9.68
C ILE A 489 -10.80 -21.44 -10.57
N ASN A 490 -10.89 -21.29 -11.89
CA ASN A 490 -10.24 -22.20 -12.83
C ASN A 490 -8.71 -22.11 -12.73
N ALA A 491 -8.14 -20.92 -12.53
CA ALA A 491 -6.71 -20.77 -12.26
C ALA A 491 -6.29 -21.48 -10.96
N ALA A 492 -7.06 -21.29 -9.88
CA ALA A 492 -6.80 -21.96 -8.59
C ALA A 492 -6.83 -23.50 -8.67
N LYS A 493 -7.68 -24.06 -9.55
CA LYS A 493 -7.74 -25.52 -9.80
C LYS A 493 -6.52 -26.06 -10.54
N LEU A 494 -5.78 -25.22 -11.26
CA LEU A 494 -4.58 -25.61 -12.00
C LEU A 494 -3.31 -25.57 -11.15
N VAL A 495 -3.35 -24.92 -9.99
CA VAL A 495 -2.21 -24.79 -9.08
C VAL A 495 -2.26 -25.93 -8.05
N PRO A 496 -1.20 -26.75 -7.91
CA PRO A 496 -1.13 -27.74 -6.84
C PRO A 496 -0.91 -27.08 -5.48
N VAL A 497 -1.34 -27.72 -4.40
CA VAL A 497 -0.95 -27.32 -3.04
C VAL A 497 0.56 -27.48 -2.81
N ASP A 498 1.11 -26.70 -1.87
CA ASP A 498 2.52 -26.77 -1.47
C ASP A 498 2.64 -27.04 0.05
N PRO A 499 3.23 -28.18 0.49
CA PRO A 499 3.77 -29.26 -0.35
C PRO A 499 2.68 -30.05 -1.08
N PRO A 500 2.98 -30.64 -2.26
CA PRO A 500 2.00 -31.44 -3.00
C PRO A 500 1.46 -32.62 -2.19
N ILE A 501 0.14 -32.67 -1.97
CA ILE A 501 -0.53 -33.76 -1.25
C ILE A 501 -1.65 -34.32 -2.13
N ASN A 502 -1.63 -35.62 -2.43
CA ASN A 502 -2.72 -36.36 -3.09
C ASN A 502 -3.32 -35.68 -4.35
N MET A 503 -2.51 -34.98 -5.15
CA MET A 503 -2.96 -34.21 -6.32
C MET A 503 -3.98 -33.10 -6.00
N GLN A 504 -4.07 -32.68 -4.74
CA GLN A 504 -4.97 -31.63 -4.29
C GLN A 504 -4.59 -30.30 -4.94
N SER A 505 -5.58 -29.56 -5.43
CA SER A 505 -5.40 -28.23 -5.98
C SER A 505 -5.44 -27.17 -4.87
N PHE A 506 -4.86 -26.01 -5.15
CA PHE A 506 -4.97 -24.83 -4.30
C PHE A 506 -6.44 -24.45 -4.06
N TYR A 507 -7.32 -24.65 -5.05
CA TYR A 507 -8.76 -24.48 -4.88
C TYR A 507 -9.33 -25.40 -3.78
N ASP A 508 -8.93 -26.66 -3.73
CA ASP A 508 -9.42 -27.61 -2.72
C ASP A 508 -8.93 -27.22 -1.32
N GLU A 509 -7.68 -26.78 -1.18
CA GLU A 509 -7.15 -26.24 0.08
C GLU A 509 -7.91 -24.97 0.51
N TRP A 510 -8.15 -24.06 -0.44
CA TRP A 510 -8.89 -22.83 -0.20
C TRP A 510 -10.31 -23.09 0.30
N LEU A 511 -10.96 -24.13 -0.22
CA LEU A 511 -12.27 -24.60 0.23
C LEU A 511 -12.20 -25.19 1.65
N ASN A 512 -11.19 -26.01 1.93
CA ASN A 512 -11.05 -26.75 3.19
C ASN A 512 -10.63 -25.89 4.38
N ASN A 513 -9.89 -24.79 4.17
CA ASN A 513 -9.43 -23.88 5.24
C ASN A 513 -10.55 -23.05 5.90
N LYS A 514 -11.83 -23.35 5.63
CA LYS A 514 -12.98 -22.66 6.23
C LYS A 514 -13.63 -23.49 7.33
N MET A 515 -13.35 -23.11 8.58
CA MET A 515 -14.27 -23.44 9.68
C MET A 515 -15.58 -22.64 9.48
N SER A 516 -16.68 -23.36 9.20
CA SER A 516 -18.10 -22.97 9.18
C SER A 516 -18.77 -22.44 7.88
N ASP A 517 -19.74 -23.25 7.42
CA ASP A 517 -21.04 -22.96 6.79
C ASP A 517 -21.23 -22.42 5.36
N ARG A 518 -20.22 -22.36 4.49
CA ARG A 518 -20.47 -22.16 3.04
C ARG A 518 -19.56 -23.01 2.16
N ASN A 519 -20.15 -23.79 1.25
CA ASN A 519 -19.48 -24.69 0.30
C ASN A 519 -18.75 -23.97 -0.86
N GLU A 520 -18.55 -22.65 -0.77
CA GLU A 520 -17.87 -21.86 -1.80
C GLU A 520 -16.79 -20.95 -1.18
N PRO A 521 -15.63 -20.76 -1.85
CA PRO A 521 -14.60 -19.86 -1.36
C PRO A 521 -15.14 -18.42 -1.23
N ILE A 522 -14.70 -17.66 -0.22
CA ILE A 522 -15.08 -16.23 -0.15
C ILE A 522 -14.25 -15.50 -1.21
N VAL A 523 -14.90 -15.22 -2.32
CA VAL A 523 -14.53 -14.17 -3.25
C VAL A 523 -15.28 -12.93 -2.82
N LEU A 524 -14.55 -11.88 -2.42
CA LEU A 524 -15.18 -10.61 -2.10
C LEU A 524 -15.55 -9.92 -3.42
N LEU A 525 -16.85 -9.79 -3.67
CA LEU A 525 -17.37 -8.99 -4.77
C LEU A 525 -17.19 -7.51 -4.42
N GLU A 526 -16.53 -6.77 -5.30
CA GLU A 526 -16.64 -5.32 -5.28
C GLU A 526 -18.04 -4.93 -5.79
N SER A 527 -18.97 -4.69 -4.86
CA SER A 527 -20.30 -4.16 -5.15
C SER A 527 -20.41 -2.75 -4.59
N HIS A 528 -19.81 -1.78 -5.29
CA HIS A 528 -20.10 -0.37 -5.04
C HIS A 528 -20.54 0.33 -6.32
N LEU A 529 -21.82 0.72 -6.29
CA LEU A 529 -22.42 1.86 -6.95
C LEU A 529 -21.48 3.09 -6.89
N LEU A 530 -20.62 3.26 -7.88
CA LEU A 530 -20.08 4.57 -8.24
C LEU A 530 -21.08 5.22 -9.18
N VAL A 531 -22.09 5.86 -8.59
CA VAL A 531 -22.97 6.79 -9.30
C VAL A 531 -22.15 8.06 -9.58
N VAL A 532 -21.44 8.09 -10.71
CA VAL A 532 -21.31 9.26 -11.60
C VAL A 532 -20.99 8.70 -13.00
N ASP A 533 -21.66 9.25 -14.01
CA ASP A 533 -21.70 8.79 -15.39
C ASP A 533 -20.38 8.27 -16.01
N ARG A 534 -20.44 7.03 -16.53
CA ARG A 534 -19.63 6.48 -17.64
C ARG A 534 -18.12 6.83 -17.67
N ILE A 535 -17.36 6.51 -16.62
CA ILE A 535 -15.91 6.27 -16.74
C ILE A 535 -15.55 5.13 -15.78
N ILE A 536 -15.14 3.98 -16.32
CA ILE A 536 -14.60 2.87 -15.52
C ILE A 536 -13.21 3.31 -15.05
N TYR A 537 -13.15 3.81 -13.82
CA TYR A 537 -11.88 3.99 -13.11
C TYR A 537 -11.38 2.60 -12.69
N LEU A 538 -10.36 2.09 -13.39
CA LEU A 538 -9.52 1.01 -12.90
C LEU A 538 -8.61 1.59 -11.79
N LEU A 539 -9.13 1.69 -10.57
CA LEU A 539 -8.36 2.10 -9.41
C LEU A 539 -7.91 0.87 -8.62
N PRO A 540 -6.62 0.75 -8.24
CA PRO A 540 -6.21 -0.18 -7.20
C PRO A 540 -6.69 0.35 -5.84
N ILE A 541 -7.41 -0.49 -5.09
CA ILE A 541 -7.81 -0.20 -3.69
C ILE A 541 -6.77 -0.82 -2.76
N VAL A 542 -6.01 0.05 -2.09
CA VAL A 542 -5.08 -0.24 -0.97
C VAL A 542 -5.78 -1.00 0.16
#